data_AF-A0A3D0ZMS2-F1
#
_entry.id   AF-A0A3D0ZMS2-F1
#
_cell.length_a   1.000
_cell.length_b   1.000
_cell.length_c   1.000
_cell.angle_alpha   90.00
_cell.angle_beta   90.00
_cell.angle_gamma   90.00
#
_symmetry.space_group_name_H-M   'P 1'
#
loop_
_entity.id
_entity.type
_entity.pdbx_description
1 polymer ?
#
loop_
_entity_poly.entity_id
_entity_poly.type
_entity_poly.pdbx_seq_one_letter_code
_entity_poly.pdbx_strand_id
1 'polypeptide(L)'
;MLVPSRRRLRIEVWIVLGLSLGQSAVYSVVQLLEKMTRAPLAEGTSTLNPSQSTREYFDLTYQLLGIIFALVPVLLVIYFLTDQRQSGADGSAHGSSAFRKLGFNFARPGRDLLQGVGLAALIGIPSLGLYAAGRALGITTAIIPSALDSYWWTVPVLILSAVRHAVVEEVIVVGYL
;
A
#
# COMPACT_ATOMS: atom_id res chain seq x y z
N MET A 1 -31.23 -17.50 -4.04
CA MET A 1 -29.97 -16.72 -3.98
C MET A 1 -29.74 -16.31 -2.54
N LEU A 2 -28.66 -16.80 -1.91
CA LEU A 2 -28.37 -16.49 -0.51
C LEU A 2 -27.70 -15.13 -0.43
N VAL A 3 -28.38 -14.14 0.14
CA VAL A 3 -27.78 -12.85 0.50
C VAL A 3 -26.50 -13.14 1.31
N PRO A 4 -25.35 -12.53 0.99
CA PRO A 4 -24.13 -12.77 1.73
C PRO A 4 -24.35 -12.51 3.22
N SER A 5 -24.18 -13.54 4.05
CA SER A 5 -24.28 -13.36 5.49
C SER A 5 -23.22 -12.37 5.96
N ARG A 6 -23.55 -11.48 6.92
CA ARG A 6 -22.58 -10.54 7.52
C ARG A 6 -21.30 -11.24 8.00
N ARG A 7 -21.39 -12.53 8.33
CA ARG A 7 -20.27 -13.38 8.71
C ARG A 7 -19.31 -13.64 7.53
N ARG A 8 -19.81 -13.91 6.32
CA ARG A 8 -18.99 -14.11 5.11
C ARG A 8 -18.19 -12.84 4.79
N LEU A 9 -18.86 -11.69 4.76
CA LEU A 9 -18.21 -10.39 4.52
C LEU A 9 -17.08 -10.09 5.52
N ARG A 10 -17.32 -10.32 6.83
CA ARG A 10 -16.28 -10.16 7.85
C ARG A 10 -15.09 -11.07 7.59
N ILE A 11 -15.31 -12.33 7.22
CA ILE A 11 -14.23 -13.28 6.90
C ILE A 11 -13.45 -12.81 5.68
N GLU A 12 -14.12 -12.39 4.61
CA GLU A 12 -13.45 -11.87 3.42
C GLU A 12 -12.57 -10.64 3.76
N VAL A 13 -13.08 -9.72 4.57
CA VAL A 13 -12.31 -8.57 5.08
C VAL A 13 -11.09 -8.99 5.89
N TRP A 14 -11.24 -9.94 6.82
CA TRP A 14 -10.12 -10.44 7.61
C TRP A 14 -9.07 -11.15 6.76
N ILE A 15 -9.47 -11.89 5.73
CA ILE A 15 -8.55 -12.54 4.79
C ILE A 15 -7.78 -11.49 3.99
N VAL A 16 -8.47 -10.51 3.42
CA VAL A 16 -7.85 -9.44 2.63
C VAL A 16 -6.88 -8.63 3.49
N LEU A 17 -7.29 -8.22 4.68
CA LEU A 17 -6.43 -7.51 5.63
C LEU A 17 -5.23 -8.37 6.02
N GLY A 18 -5.46 -9.63 6.38
CA GLY A 18 -4.41 -10.56 6.77
C GLY A 18 -3.34 -10.78 5.70
N LEU A 19 -3.73 -10.82 4.42
CA LEU A 19 -2.80 -10.96 3.29
C LEU A 19 -2.13 -9.66 2.85
N SER A 20 -2.55 -8.50 3.38
CA SER A 20 -2.08 -7.19 2.96
C SER A 20 -1.59 -6.33 4.14
N LEU A 21 -2.30 -5.25 4.47
CA LEU A 21 -1.89 -4.29 5.50
C LEU A 21 -1.81 -4.90 6.90
N GLY A 22 -2.65 -5.90 7.19
CA GLY A 22 -2.64 -6.60 8.48
C GLY A 22 -1.33 -7.34 8.73
N GLN A 23 -0.80 -8.03 7.72
CA GLN A 23 0.54 -8.64 7.80
C GLN A 23 1.59 -7.57 8.11
N SER A 24 1.62 -6.48 7.32
CA SER A 24 2.59 -5.40 7.51
C SER A 24 2.50 -4.75 8.89
N ALA A 25 1.30 -4.56 9.43
CA ALA A 25 1.08 -4.03 10.77
C ALA A 25 1.70 -4.93 11.84
N VAL A 26 1.45 -6.25 11.78
CA VAL A 26 2.02 -7.21 12.73
C VAL A 26 3.56 -7.21 12.67
N TYR A 27 4.14 -7.28 11.47
CA TYR A 27 5.60 -7.22 11.33
C TYR A 27 6.19 -5.90 11.84
N SER A 28 5.50 -4.77 11.63
CA SER A 28 5.98 -3.47 12.10
C SER A 28 6.06 -3.38 13.63
N VAL A 29 5.09 -3.96 14.34
CA VAL A 29 5.10 -4.03 15.81
C VAL A 29 6.25 -4.91 16.30
N VAL A 30 6.43 -6.08 15.69
CA VAL A 30 7.54 -6.98 16.05
C VAL A 30 8.89 -6.32 15.80
N GLN A 31 9.07 -5.66 14.66
CA GLN A 31 10.30 -4.94 14.33
C GLN A 31 10.55 -3.76 15.29
N LEU A 32 9.49 -3.06 15.72
CA LEU A 32 9.63 -1.99 16.70
C LEU A 32 10.09 -2.52 18.05
N LEU A 33 9.50 -3.63 18.52
CA LEU A 33 9.89 -4.29 19.77
C LEU A 33 11.34 -4.82 19.70
N GLU A 34 11.73 -5.40 18.56
CA GLU A 34 13.11 -5.83 18.33
C GLU A 34 14.09 -4.65 18.40
N LYS A 35 13.76 -3.53 17.74
CA LYS A 35 14.59 -2.32 17.76
C LYS A 35 14.71 -1.74 19.17
N MET A 36 13.62 -1.70 19.94
CA MET A 36 13.62 -1.24 21.33
C MET A 36 14.49 -2.12 22.25
N THR A 37 14.70 -3.38 21.90
CA THR A 37 15.45 -4.34 22.74
C THR A 37 16.96 -4.39 22.42
N ARG A 38 17.39 -4.01 21.20
CA ARG A 38 18.79 -4.12 20.78
C ARG A 38 19.65 -2.88 21.05
N ALA A 39 19.14 -1.67 20.89
CA ALA A 39 19.91 -0.42 21.00
C ALA A 39 18.97 0.80 21.17
N PRO A 40 19.47 1.99 21.57
CA PRO A 40 18.68 3.21 21.55
C PRO A 40 18.09 3.44 20.15
N LEU A 41 16.79 3.78 20.07
CA LEU A 41 16.08 4.00 18.81
C LEU A 41 16.75 5.00 17.87
N ALA A 42 17.56 5.91 18.42
CA ALA A 42 18.35 6.90 17.71
C ALA A 42 19.45 6.31 16.81
N GLU A 43 19.95 5.10 17.10
CA GLU A 43 21.03 4.44 16.37
C GLU A 43 20.54 3.51 15.26
N GLY A 44 19.26 3.15 15.27
CA GLY A 44 18.67 2.31 14.24
C GLY A 44 18.56 3.03 12.88
N THR A 45 18.46 2.26 11.81
CA THR A 45 17.97 2.73 10.52
C THR A 45 16.67 2.02 10.16
N SER A 46 15.82 2.67 9.37
CA SER A 46 14.63 2.05 8.80
C SER A 46 14.59 2.32 7.30
N THR A 47 14.76 1.29 6.50
CA THR A 47 14.79 1.40 5.04
C THR A 47 13.40 1.10 4.48
N LEU A 48 12.85 2.00 3.66
CA LEU A 48 11.54 1.79 3.02
C LEU A 48 11.61 0.78 1.88
N ASN A 49 12.59 0.93 0.98
CA ASN A 49 12.84 0.02 -0.14
C ASN A 49 14.24 -0.60 0.03
N PRO A 50 14.39 -1.65 0.85
CA PRO A 50 15.67 -2.32 1.03
C PRO A 50 16.06 -3.12 -0.22
N SER A 51 17.36 -3.16 -0.53
CA SER A 51 17.89 -4.14 -1.46
C SER A 51 17.78 -5.54 -0.85
N GLN A 52 17.30 -6.50 -1.63
CA GLN A 52 17.11 -7.89 -1.21
C GLN A 52 18.28 -8.79 -1.61
N SER A 53 19.15 -8.33 -2.51
CA SER A 53 20.32 -9.08 -2.95
C SER A 53 21.45 -8.15 -3.35
N THR A 54 22.69 -8.50 -3.01
CA THR A 54 23.88 -7.81 -3.51
C THR A 54 24.11 -8.04 -5.02
N ARG A 55 23.38 -8.97 -5.64
CA ARG A 55 23.47 -9.24 -7.08
C ARG A 55 22.36 -8.49 -7.82
N GLU A 56 22.74 -7.56 -8.68
CA GLU A 56 21.84 -6.66 -9.44
C GLU A 56 20.58 -7.34 -9.98
N TYR A 57 20.73 -8.34 -10.85
CA TYR A 57 19.58 -8.98 -11.51
C TYR A 57 18.70 -9.79 -10.55
N PHE A 58 19.29 -10.33 -9.47
CA PHE A 58 18.51 -11.01 -8.44
C PHE A 58 17.72 -10.00 -7.60
N ASP A 59 18.32 -8.86 -7.26
CA ASP A 59 17.62 -7.79 -6.55
C ASP A 59 16.43 -7.31 -7.38
N LEU A 60 16.65 -6.96 -8.65
CA LEU A 60 15.57 -6.56 -9.56
C LEU A 60 14.44 -7.61 -9.61
N THR A 61 14.79 -8.89 -9.72
CA THR A 61 13.81 -9.98 -9.73
C THR A 61 13.00 -10.01 -8.42
N TYR A 62 13.66 -9.91 -7.27
CA TYR A 62 12.98 -9.89 -5.97
C TYR A 62 12.12 -8.65 -5.77
N GLN A 63 12.55 -7.48 -6.24
CA GLN A 63 11.73 -6.26 -6.19
C GLN A 63 10.47 -6.43 -7.04
N LEU A 64 10.60 -6.90 -8.28
CA LEU A 64 9.46 -7.12 -9.18
C LEU A 64 8.50 -8.18 -8.64
N LEU A 65 9.01 -9.30 -8.12
CA LEU A 65 8.20 -10.32 -7.49
C LEU A 65 7.46 -9.78 -6.26
N GLY A 66 8.15 -8.99 -5.41
CA GLY A 66 7.53 -8.34 -4.26
C GLY A 66 6.40 -7.40 -4.65
N ILE A 67 6.57 -6.64 -5.75
CA ILE A 67 5.52 -5.79 -6.32
C ILE A 67 4.34 -6.63 -6.83
N ILE A 68 4.61 -7.65 -7.66
CA ILE A 68 3.57 -8.51 -8.26
C ILE A 68 2.76 -9.21 -7.18
N PHE A 69 3.41 -9.86 -6.21
CA PHE A 69 2.71 -10.60 -5.16
C PHE A 69 1.90 -9.71 -4.23
N ALA A 70 2.35 -8.48 -4.01
CA ALA A 70 1.58 -7.51 -3.24
C ALA A 70 0.30 -7.03 -3.95
N LEU A 71 0.16 -7.24 -5.26
CA LEU A 71 -1.07 -6.98 -5.99
C LEU A 71 -2.05 -8.17 -5.97
N VAL A 72 -1.64 -9.35 -5.50
CA VAL A 72 -2.54 -10.52 -5.40
C VAL A 72 -3.75 -10.26 -4.48
N PRO A 73 -3.62 -9.65 -3.29
CA PRO A 73 -4.77 -9.28 -2.47
C PRO A 73 -5.71 -8.27 -3.16
N VAL A 74 -5.16 -7.37 -3.99
CA VAL A 74 -5.94 -6.42 -4.79
C VAL A 74 -6.80 -7.16 -5.82
N LEU A 75 -6.21 -8.14 -6.52
CA LEU A 75 -6.96 -9.00 -7.44
C LEU A 75 -8.05 -9.81 -6.71
N LEU A 76 -7.76 -10.29 -5.51
CA LEU A 76 -8.74 -11.00 -4.67
C LEU A 76 -9.92 -10.10 -4.29
N VAL A 77 -9.66 -8.84 -3.92
CA VAL A 77 -10.71 -7.84 -3.65
C VAL A 77 -11.57 -7.60 -4.88
N ILE A 78 -10.96 -7.40 -6.05
CA ILE A 78 -11.69 -7.21 -7.32
C ILE A 78 -12.56 -8.44 -7.63
N TYR A 79 -12.03 -9.64 -7.38
CA TYR A 79 -12.77 -10.90 -7.53
C TYR A 79 -13.98 -10.96 -6.59
N PHE A 80 -13.83 -10.67 -5.29
CA PHE A 80 -14.94 -10.64 -4.34
C PHE A 80 -16.01 -9.59 -4.71
N LEU A 81 -15.59 -8.40 -5.14
CA LEU A 81 -16.50 -7.35 -5.61
C LEU A 81 -17.25 -7.73 -6.90
N THR A 82 -16.75 -8.68 -7.68
CA THR A 82 -17.42 -9.17 -8.89
C THR A 82 -18.44 -10.27 -8.55
N ASP A 83 -18.07 -11.18 -7.64
CA ASP A 83 -18.93 -12.28 -7.16
C ASP A 83 -20.16 -11.77 -6.39
N GLN A 84 -19.96 -10.83 -5.46
CA GLN A 84 -21.06 -10.23 -4.67
C GLN A 84 -22.10 -9.51 -5.55
N ARG A 85 -21.69 -8.97 -6.71
CA ARG A 85 -22.58 -8.23 -7.62
C ARG A 85 -23.43 -9.12 -8.51
N GLN A 86 -22.98 -10.34 -8.82
CA GLN A 86 -23.80 -11.30 -9.57
C GLN A 86 -24.96 -11.85 -8.73
N SER A 87 -24.82 -11.89 -7.40
CA SER A 87 -25.85 -12.38 -6.48
C SER A 87 -26.98 -11.37 -6.16
N GLY A 88 -26.84 -10.11 -6.59
CA GLY A 88 -27.82 -9.03 -6.36
C GLY A 88 -28.50 -8.50 -7.62
N ALA A 89 -28.30 -9.14 -8.78
CA ALA A 89 -28.85 -8.71 -10.05
C ALA A 89 -30.30 -9.20 -10.25
N ASP A 90 -31.19 -8.88 -9.31
CA ASP A 90 -32.62 -8.75 -9.61
C ASP A 90 -32.88 -7.31 -10.06
N GLY A 91 -33.05 -7.14 -11.37
CA GLY A 91 -34.00 -6.17 -11.92
C GLY A 91 -33.65 -4.69 -12.05
N SER A 92 -32.40 -4.22 -11.83
CA SER A 92 -32.06 -2.82 -12.17
C SER A 92 -30.75 -2.69 -12.95
N ALA A 93 -30.91 -2.53 -14.26
CA ALA A 93 -29.89 -2.18 -15.22
C ALA A 93 -29.31 -0.78 -14.92
N HIS A 94 -28.31 -0.71 -14.05
CA HIS A 94 -27.33 0.38 -14.04
C HIS A 94 -25.96 -0.22 -13.76
N GLY A 95 -25.34 -0.76 -14.81
CA GLY A 95 -23.97 -1.25 -14.83
C GLY A 95 -22.96 -0.14 -14.58
N SER A 96 -22.85 0.33 -13.33
CA SER A 96 -21.70 1.12 -12.89
C SER A 96 -20.55 0.13 -12.68
N SER A 97 -19.69 0.01 -13.70
CA SER A 97 -18.46 -0.79 -13.67
C SER A 97 -17.75 -0.67 -12.32
N ALA A 98 -17.25 -1.79 -11.76
CA ALA A 98 -16.50 -1.85 -10.50
C ALA A 98 -15.51 -0.70 -10.35
N PHE A 99 -14.83 -0.38 -11.45
CA PHE A 99 -13.88 0.72 -11.61
C PHE A 99 -14.48 2.11 -11.32
N ARG A 100 -15.72 2.37 -11.72
CA ARG A 100 -16.38 3.67 -11.55
C ARG A 100 -16.80 3.94 -10.10
N LYS A 101 -17.03 2.88 -9.30
CA LYS A 101 -17.22 2.98 -7.84
C LYS A 101 -15.90 2.99 -7.08
N LEU A 102 -14.87 2.36 -7.61
CA LEU A 102 -13.48 2.42 -7.11
C LEU A 102 -12.77 3.76 -7.40
N GLY A 103 -13.50 4.80 -7.83
CA GLY A 103 -12.91 6.11 -8.11
C GLY A 103 -12.14 6.24 -9.42
N PHE A 104 -12.02 5.19 -10.25
CA PHE A 104 -11.44 5.27 -11.60
C PHE A 104 -12.39 5.98 -12.57
N ASN A 105 -12.56 7.28 -12.38
CA ASN A 105 -13.28 8.16 -13.28
C ASN A 105 -12.29 9.19 -13.86
N PHE A 106 -11.82 8.95 -15.09
CA PHE A 106 -10.92 9.86 -15.82
C PHE A 106 -11.63 11.13 -16.34
N ALA A 107 -12.69 11.58 -15.67
CA ALA A 107 -13.50 12.70 -16.13
C ALA A 107 -12.77 14.05 -16.00
N ARG A 108 -11.85 14.20 -15.02
CA ARG A 108 -11.13 15.47 -14.75
C ARG A 108 -9.67 15.27 -14.30
N PRO A 109 -8.83 14.60 -15.12
CA PRO A 109 -7.51 14.13 -14.70
C PRO A 109 -6.59 15.25 -14.17
N GLY A 110 -6.60 16.44 -14.77
CA GLY A 110 -5.74 17.55 -14.34
C GLY A 110 -6.15 18.16 -12.99
N ARG A 111 -7.46 18.31 -12.74
CA ARG A 111 -7.95 18.87 -11.48
C ARG A 111 -7.79 17.86 -10.34
N ASP A 112 -8.06 16.59 -10.63
CA ASP A 112 -7.92 15.51 -9.66
C ASP A 112 -6.44 15.32 -9.28
N LEU A 113 -5.52 15.43 -10.25
CA LEU A 113 -4.08 15.42 -9.99
C LEU A 113 -3.66 16.61 -9.12
N LEU A 114 -4.11 17.83 -9.43
CA LEU A 114 -3.77 19.01 -8.64
C LEU A 114 -4.30 18.92 -7.22
N GLN A 115 -5.52 18.42 -7.05
CA GLN A 115 -6.11 18.17 -5.73
C GLN A 115 -5.35 17.09 -4.96
N GLY A 116 -4.97 16.00 -5.63
CA GLY A 116 -4.15 14.93 -5.05
C GLY A 116 -2.78 15.43 -4.61
N VAL A 117 -2.10 16.22 -5.45
CA VAL A 117 -0.81 16.85 -5.09
C VAL A 117 -0.99 17.83 -3.92
N GLY A 118 -2.06 18.64 -3.94
CA GLY A 118 -2.37 19.56 -2.85
C GLY A 118 -2.61 18.83 -1.52
N LEU A 119 -3.37 17.74 -1.54
CA LEU A 119 -3.61 16.90 -0.37
C LEU A 119 -2.34 16.21 0.12
N ALA A 120 -1.56 15.64 -0.80
CA ALA A 120 -0.29 15.00 -0.50
C ALA A 120 0.70 15.99 0.11
N ALA A 121 0.77 17.23 -0.38
CA ALA A 121 1.58 18.29 0.21
C ALA A 121 1.06 18.69 1.60
N LEU A 122 -0.26 18.86 1.74
CA LEU A 122 -0.90 19.26 2.99
C LEU A 122 -0.66 18.25 4.13
N ILE A 123 -0.63 16.96 3.82
CA ILE A 123 -0.40 15.89 4.81
C ILE A 123 1.09 15.56 4.92
N GLY A 124 1.79 15.50 3.78
CA GLY A 124 3.18 15.09 3.69
C GLY A 124 4.15 16.11 4.26
N ILE A 125 3.97 17.42 4.00
CA ILE A 125 4.88 18.46 4.50
C ILE A 125 4.89 18.51 6.02
N PRO A 126 3.74 18.57 6.73
CA PRO A 126 3.75 18.54 8.19
C PRO A 126 4.36 17.27 8.77
N SER A 127 4.08 16.12 8.16
CA SER A 127 4.62 14.82 8.59
C SER A 127 6.15 14.78 8.48
N LEU A 128 6.70 15.25 7.35
CA LEU A 128 8.15 15.38 7.14
C LEU A 128 8.77 16.42 8.09
N GLY A 129 8.07 17.52 8.35
CA GLY A 129 8.50 18.54 9.31
C GLY A 129 8.63 17.98 10.72
N LEU A 130 7.63 17.23 11.18
CA LEU A 130 7.66 16.58 12.50
C LEU A 130 8.78 15.54 12.58
N TYR A 131 8.98 14.75 11.53
CA TYR A 131 10.10 13.82 11.44
C TYR A 131 11.45 14.55 11.49
N ALA A 132 11.63 15.63 10.73
CA ALA A 132 12.87 16.40 10.72
C ALA A 132 13.17 17.01 12.10
N ALA A 133 12.15 17.53 12.78
CA ALA A 133 12.27 18.03 14.15
C ALA A 133 12.64 16.90 15.13
N GLY A 134 11.94 15.76 15.08
CA GLY A 134 12.26 14.58 15.90
C GLY A 134 13.66 14.04 15.66
N ARG A 135 14.15 14.11 14.41
CA ARG A 135 15.49 13.68 14.04
C ARG A 135 16.56 14.62 14.56
N ALA A 136 16.31 15.93 14.51
CA ALA A 136 17.19 16.96 15.06
C ALA A 136 17.28 16.86 16.59
N LEU A 137 16.19 16.47 17.26
CA LEU A 137 16.14 16.24 18.70
C LEU A 137 16.71 14.87 19.13
N GLY A 138 17.12 14.02 18.19
CA GLY A 138 17.66 12.68 18.48
C GLY A 138 16.61 11.68 18.98
N ILE A 139 15.32 11.98 18.82
CA ILE A 139 14.20 11.14 19.29
C ILE A 139 13.88 10.05 18.27
N THR A 140 14.07 10.32 16.97
CA THR A 140 13.67 9.42 15.88
C THR A 140 14.83 8.80 15.12
N THR A 141 14.65 7.54 14.73
CA THR A 141 15.51 6.73 13.86
C THR A 141 15.71 7.35 12.47
N ALA A 142 16.87 7.15 11.85
CA ALA A 142 17.10 7.59 10.47
C ALA A 142 16.30 6.74 9.47
N ILE A 143 15.47 7.40 8.66
CA ILE A 143 14.73 6.77 7.57
C ILE A 143 15.55 6.84 6.28
N ILE A 144 15.80 5.68 5.67
CA ILE A 144 16.48 5.54 4.38
C ILE A 144 15.41 5.27 3.31
N PRO A 145 15.11 6.22 2.41
CA PRO A 145 14.01 6.07 1.45
C PRO A 145 14.20 4.87 0.50
N SER A 146 15.44 4.62 0.10
CA SER A 146 15.84 3.46 -0.68
C SER A 146 17.29 3.11 -0.35
N ALA A 147 17.54 1.82 -0.14
CA ALA A 147 18.90 1.27 -0.10
C ALA A 147 19.17 0.43 -1.37
N LEU A 148 18.44 0.69 -2.45
CA LEU A 148 18.76 0.14 -3.76
C LEU A 148 20.05 0.81 -4.24
N ASP A 149 20.97 0.01 -4.76
CA ASP A 149 22.16 0.52 -5.42
C ASP A 149 21.76 1.37 -6.65
N SER A 150 22.67 2.23 -7.10
CA SER A 150 22.43 3.15 -8.21
C SER A 150 22.49 2.41 -9.55
N TYR A 151 21.46 1.64 -9.86
CA TYR A 151 21.24 0.98 -11.13
C TYR A 151 20.26 1.77 -12.01
N TRP A 152 20.30 1.52 -13.33
CA TRP A 152 19.42 2.17 -14.29
C TRP A 152 17.93 1.89 -14.04
N TRP A 153 17.61 0.73 -13.44
CA TRP A 153 16.25 0.30 -13.12
C TRP A 153 15.75 0.78 -11.76
N THR A 154 16.61 1.38 -10.92
CA THR A 154 16.24 1.82 -9.56
C THR A 154 15.09 2.82 -9.60
N VAL A 155 15.16 3.83 -10.46
CA VAL A 155 14.09 4.84 -10.59
C VAL A 155 12.78 4.21 -11.10
N PRO A 156 12.76 3.45 -12.22
CA PRO A 156 11.56 2.73 -12.65
C PRO A 156 10.94 1.83 -11.57
N VAL A 157 11.75 1.05 -10.85
CA VAL A 157 11.27 0.15 -9.79
C VAL A 157 10.70 0.93 -8.61
N LEU A 158 11.30 2.04 -8.22
CA LEU A 158 10.75 2.91 -7.17
C LEU A 158 9.42 3.53 -7.57
N ILE A 159 9.26 3.94 -8.84
CA ILE A 159 7.97 4.39 -9.37
C ILE A 159 6.93 3.27 -9.30
N LEU A 160 7.28 2.05 -9.74
CA LEU A 160 6.40 0.88 -9.65
C LEU A 160 6.03 0.55 -8.20
N SER A 161 6.98 0.66 -7.27
CA SER A 161 6.75 0.46 -5.83
C SER A 161 5.76 1.50 -5.28
N ALA A 162 5.93 2.78 -5.64
CA ALA A 162 5.00 3.85 -5.26
C ALA A 162 3.59 3.60 -5.82
N VAL A 163 3.48 3.22 -7.09
CA VAL A 163 2.19 2.87 -7.72
C VAL A 163 1.56 1.68 -7.02
N ARG A 164 2.32 0.64 -6.71
CA ARG A 164 1.85 -0.53 -5.95
C ARG A 164 1.28 -0.13 -4.61
N HIS A 165 1.95 0.73 -3.84
CA HIS A 165 1.43 1.22 -2.56
C HIS A 165 0.13 2.00 -2.72
N ALA A 166 0.05 2.91 -3.70
CA ALA A 166 -1.16 3.68 -3.99
C ALA A 166 -2.34 2.78 -4.38
N VAL A 167 -2.10 1.77 -5.23
CA VAL A 167 -3.15 0.82 -5.66
C VAL A 167 -3.64 -0.04 -4.50
N VAL A 168 -2.73 -0.54 -3.65
CA VAL A 168 -3.11 -1.34 -2.49
C VAL A 168 -3.98 -0.53 -1.53
N GLU A 169 -3.59 0.71 -1.24
CA GLU A 169 -4.34 1.60 -0.37
C GLU A 169 -5.72 1.93 -0.94
N GLU A 170 -5.78 2.41 -2.18
CA GLU A 170 -7.04 2.82 -2.80
C GLU A 170 -8.01 1.64 -2.95
N VAL A 171 -7.54 0.48 -3.42
CA VAL A 171 -8.44 -0.65 -3.70
C VAL A 171 -8.89 -1.34 -2.41
N ILE A 172 -7.97 -1.58 -1.47
CA ILE A 172 -8.29 -2.32 -0.25
C ILE A 172 -8.95 -1.39 0.78
N VAL A 173 -8.34 -0.25 1.07
CA VAL A 173 -8.80 0.63 2.16
C VAL A 173 -9.97 1.49 1.73
N VAL A 174 -9.88 2.15 0.57
CA VAL A 174 -10.94 3.07 0.11
C VAL A 174 -12.06 2.31 -0.63
N GLY A 175 -11.69 1.30 -1.42
CA GLY A 175 -12.63 0.59 -2.30
C GLY A 175 -13.37 -0.58 -1.67
N TYR A 176 -12.81 -1.24 -0.64
CA TYR A 176 -13.34 -2.50 -0.12
C TYR A 176 -13.74 -2.48 1.36
N LEU A 177 -13.02 -1.75 2.22
CA LEU A 177 -13.38 -1.54 3.62
C LEU A 177 -14.47 -0.46 3.75
#